data_AF-A0A1Y3ZPA9-F1
#
_entry.id   AF-A0A1Y3ZPA9-F1
#
_cell.length_a   1.000
_cell.length_b   1.000
_cell.length_c   1.000
_cell.angle_alpha   90.00
_cell.angle_beta   90.00
_cell.angle_gamma   90.00
#
_symmetry.space_group_name_H-M   'P 1'
#
loop_
_entity.id
_entity.type
_entity.pdbx_description
1 polymer ?
#
loop_
_entity_poly.entity_id
_entity_poly.type
_entity_poly.pdbx_seq_one_letter_code
_entity_poly.pdbx_strand_id
1 'polypeptide(L)'
;MKRLLYWIGLLIGITACANPKGEDVLAEAERLMQAYPDSALSLLEQAEKESATYPRRNRMHYRLLQAEAMNKAYLPLDCSF
;
A
#
# COMPACT_ATOMS: atom_id res chain seq x y z
N MET A 1 -25.69 -2.39 -30.91
CA MET A 1 -25.59 -3.03 -29.58
C MET A 1 -24.21 -3.62 -29.27
N LYS A 2 -23.51 -4.27 -30.22
CA LYS A 2 -22.17 -4.86 -29.99
C LYS A 2 -21.08 -3.85 -29.58
N ARG A 3 -21.13 -2.61 -30.09
CA ARG A 3 -20.19 -1.53 -29.70
C ARG A 3 -20.26 -1.19 -28.21
N LEU A 4 -21.44 -1.21 -27.60
CA LEU A 4 -21.61 -0.93 -26.16
C LEU A 4 -20.92 -1.99 -25.29
N LEU A 5 -20.94 -3.26 -25.72
CA LEU A 5 -20.26 -4.34 -25.01
C LEU A 5 -18.73 -4.17 -25.01
N TYR A 6 -18.14 -3.66 -26.11
CA TYR A 6 -16.71 -3.34 -26.15
C TYR A 6 -16.33 -2.21 -25.20
N TRP A 7 -17.16 -1.15 -25.10
CA TRP A 7 -16.93 -0.05 -24.16
C TRP A 7 -17.05 -0.50 -22.71
N ILE A 8 -18.01 -1.38 -22.40
CA ILE A 8 -18.18 -1.95 -21.05
C ILE A 8 -16.99 -2.84 -20.69
N GLY A 9 -16.52 -3.70 -21.60
CA GLY A 9 -15.33 -4.52 -21.37
C GLY A 9 -14.05 -3.70 -21.15
N LEU A 10 -13.90 -2.60 -21.89
CA LEU A 10 -12.78 -1.67 -21.72
C LEU A 10 -12.82 -0.97 -20.36
N LEU A 11 -14.00 -0.51 -19.90
CA LEU A 11 -14.17 0.16 -18.61
C LEU A 11 -13.84 -0.77 -17.43
N ILE A 12 -14.32 -2.02 -17.47
CA ILE A 12 -14.07 -3.01 -16.41
C ILE A 12 -12.57 -3.35 -16.30
N GLY A 13 -11.87 -3.42 -17.45
CA GLY A 13 -10.44 -3.70 -17.48
C GLY A 13 -9.57 -2.61 -16.84
N ILE A 14 -10.02 -1.35 -16.88
CA ILE A 14 -9.26 -0.22 -16.32
C ILE A 14 -9.50 -0.10 -14.80
N THR A 15 -10.71 -0.42 -14.31
CA THR A 15 -11.04 -0.29 -12.88
C THR A 15 -10.58 -1.47 -12.02
N ALA A 16 -10.32 -2.64 -12.61
CA ALA A 16 -9.92 -3.85 -11.88
C ALA A 16 -8.52 -3.76 -11.23
N CYS A 17 -7.70 -2.76 -11.59
CA CYS A 17 -6.36 -2.58 -11.05
C CYS A 17 -6.28 -1.68 -9.81
N ALA A 18 -7.40 -1.10 -9.35
CA ALA A 18 -7.42 -0.29 -8.13
C ALA A 18 -7.59 -1.20 -6.90
N ASN A 19 -6.61 -1.18 -5.99
CA ASN A 19 -6.76 -1.78 -4.66
C ASN A 19 -6.96 -0.63 -3.64
N PRO A 20 -8.22 -0.19 -3.40
CA PRO A 20 -8.49 0.95 -2.54
C PRO A 20 -8.10 0.70 -1.08
N LYS A 21 -8.23 -0.55 -0.61
CA LYS A 21 -7.87 -0.92 0.77
C LYS A 21 -6.38 -0.68 1.06
N GLY A 22 -5.51 -1.00 0.11
CA GLY A 22 -4.08 -0.74 0.24
C GLY A 22 -3.76 0.75 0.29
N GLU A 23 -4.51 1.60 -0.42
CA GLU A 23 -4.28 3.05 -0.41
C GLU A 23 -4.67 3.69 0.92
N ASP A 24 -5.79 3.27 1.51
CA ASP A 24 -6.24 3.77 2.81
C ASP A 24 -5.24 3.45 3.93
N VAL A 25 -4.70 2.22 3.94
CA VAL A 25 -3.69 1.79 4.92
C VAL A 25 -2.41 2.61 4.79
N LEU A 26 -1.94 2.84 3.56
CA LEU A 26 -0.72 3.62 3.31
C LEU A 26 -0.90 5.08 3.71
N ALA A 27 -2.05 5.68 3.41
CA ALA A 27 -2.35 7.06 3.78
C ALA A 27 -2.42 7.23 5.32
N GLU A 28 -3.01 6.26 6.02
CA GLU A 28 -3.07 6.30 7.48
C GLU A 28 -1.69 6.09 8.12
N ALA A 29 -0.86 5.20 7.57
CA ALA A 29 0.51 5.03 8.03
C ALA A 29 1.34 6.32 7.86
N GLU A 30 1.20 7.01 6.72
CA GLU A 30 1.85 8.30 6.46
C GLU A 30 1.39 9.40 7.44
N ARG A 31 0.09 9.42 7.76
CA ARG A 31 -0.49 10.34 8.74
C ARG A 31 0.09 10.13 10.15
N LEU A 32 0.26 8.87 10.56
CA LEU A 32 0.80 8.51 11.87
C LEU A 32 2.32 8.71 11.95
N MET A 33 3.03 8.63 10.82
CA MET A 33 4.49 8.55 10.73
C MET A 33 5.25 9.58 11.58
N GLN A 34 4.80 10.83 11.59
CA GLN A 34 5.53 11.91 12.26
C GLN A 34 5.32 11.93 13.78
N ALA A 35 4.13 11.58 14.26
CA ALA A 35 3.77 11.67 15.67
C ALA A 35 3.89 10.32 16.41
N TYR A 36 3.61 9.22 15.71
CA TYR A 36 3.50 7.87 16.27
C TYR A 36 4.13 6.83 15.32
N PRO A 37 5.46 6.84 15.14
CA PRO A 37 6.14 5.93 14.20
C PRO A 37 5.93 4.45 14.54
N ASP A 38 5.85 4.09 15.82
CA ASP A 38 5.56 2.71 16.25
C ASP A 38 4.15 2.26 15.85
N SER A 39 3.16 3.17 15.93
CA SER A 39 1.80 2.87 15.48
C SER A 39 1.72 2.76 13.95
N ALA A 40 2.45 3.61 13.23
CA ALA A 40 2.59 3.49 11.78
C ALA A 40 3.22 2.15 11.39
N LEU A 41 4.28 1.72 12.09
CA LEU A 41 4.93 0.43 11.87
C LEU A 41 3.98 -0.74 12.15
N SER A 42 3.29 -0.73 13.29
CA SER A 42 2.33 -1.79 13.63
C SER A 42 1.19 -1.91 12.62
N LEU A 43 0.71 -0.79 12.07
CA LEU A 43 -0.29 -0.80 11.00
C LEU A 43 0.26 -1.44 9.71
N LEU A 44 1.50 -1.11 9.34
CA LEU A 44 2.16 -1.68 8.16
C LEU A 44 2.40 -3.18 8.33
N GLU A 45 2.85 -3.64 9.51
CA GLU A 45 3.04 -5.07 9.81
C GLU A 45 1.73 -5.87 9.69
N GLN A 46 0.61 -5.31 10.14
CA GLN A 46 -0.71 -5.94 9.96
C GLN A 46 -1.07 -6.11 8.49
N ALA A 47 -0.61 -5.20 7.62
CA ALA A 47 -0.84 -5.22 6.19
C ALA A 47 0.21 -6.02 5.39
N GLU A 48 1.24 -6.59 6.04
CA GLU A 48 2.38 -7.23 5.37
C GLU A 48 1.95 -8.29 4.35
N LYS A 49 1.04 -9.19 4.74
CA LYS A 49 0.54 -10.26 3.85
C LYS A 49 -0.25 -9.70 2.67
N GLU A 50 -1.04 -8.65 2.90
CA GLU A 50 -1.85 -8.02 1.86
C GLU A 50 -0.97 -7.21 0.89
N SER A 51 0.15 -6.67 1.36
CA SER A 51 1.08 -5.85 0.58
C SER A 51 1.63 -6.57 -0.66
N ALA A 52 1.71 -7.90 -0.63
CA ALA A 52 2.12 -8.72 -1.78
C ALA A 52 1.15 -8.60 -2.98
N THR A 53 -0.12 -8.31 -2.71
CA THR A 53 -1.17 -8.13 -3.73
C THR A 53 -1.28 -6.70 -4.25
N TYR A 54 -0.54 -5.76 -3.66
CA TYR A 54 -0.58 -4.36 -4.07
C TYR A 54 0.00 -4.19 -5.48
N PRO A 55 -0.55 -3.23 -6.26
CA PRO A 55 0.12 -2.76 -7.47
C PRO A 55 1.56 -2.37 -7.15
N ARG A 56 2.49 -2.58 -8.11
CA ARG A 56 3.93 -2.36 -7.90
C ARG A 56 4.26 -1.04 -7.23
N ARG A 57 3.60 0.06 -7.62
CA ARG A 57 3.76 1.39 -7.01
C ARG A 57 3.48 1.37 -5.52
N ASN A 58 2.33 0.86 -5.12
CA ASN A 58 1.88 0.85 -3.72
C ASN A 58 2.69 -0.14 -2.89
N ARG A 59 3.16 -1.25 -3.49
CA ARG A 59 4.12 -2.15 -2.84
C ARG A 59 5.46 -1.47 -2.55
N MET A 60 5.97 -0.65 -3.47
CA MET A 60 7.19 0.14 -3.20
C MET A 60 6.94 1.23 -2.15
N HIS A 61 5.76 1.88 -2.20
CA HIS A 61 5.39 2.88 -1.20
C HIS A 61 5.31 2.28 0.20
N TYR A 62 4.67 1.12 0.34
CA TYR A 62 4.65 0.30 1.55
C TYR A 62 6.06 0.09 2.12
N ARG A 63 7.01 -0.35 1.29
CA ARG A 63 8.39 -0.61 1.72
C ARG A 63 9.11 0.65 2.18
N LEU A 64 8.87 1.79 1.53
CA LEU A 64 9.45 3.07 1.94
C LEU A 64 8.88 3.52 3.30
N LEU A 65 7.56 3.44 3.49
CA LEU A 65 6.94 3.77 4.78
C LEU A 65 7.41 2.83 5.89
N GLN A 66 7.55 1.53 5.61
CA GLN A 66 8.09 0.56 6.56
C GLN A 66 9.51 0.94 7.00
N ALA A 67 10.40 1.22 6.05
CA ALA A 67 11.77 1.64 6.34
C ALA A 67 11.83 2.96 7.12
N GLU A 68 10.99 3.94 6.76
CA GLU A 68 10.90 5.22 7.47
C GLU A 68 10.42 5.03 8.92
N ALA A 69 9.38 4.22 9.12
CA ALA A 69 8.82 3.94 10.44
C ALA A 69 9.87 3.25 11.33
N MET A 70 10.56 2.22 10.82
CA MET A 70 11.66 1.55 11.53
C MET A 70 12.77 2.52 11.90
N ASN A 71 13.20 3.37 10.95
CA ASN A 71 14.24 4.36 11.19
C ASN A 71 13.82 5.39 12.27
N LYS A 72 12.58 5.87 12.24
CA LYS A 72 12.04 6.81 13.26
C LYS A 72 11.81 6.16 14.62
N ALA A 73 11.51 4.87 14.64
CA ALA A 73 11.42 4.05 15.85
C ALA A 73 12.79 3.59 16.38
N TYR A 74 13.90 3.98 15.72
CA TYR A 74 15.27 3.55 16.04
C TYR A 74 15.44 2.02 16.01
N LEU A 75 14.67 1.33 15.18
CA LEU A 75 14.78 -0.10 14.95
C LEU A 75 15.78 -0.39 13.83
N PRO A 76 16.51 -1.52 13.89
CA PRO A 76 17.37 -1.94 12.79
C PRO A 76 16.52 -2.22 11.55
N LEU A 77 16.97 -1.74 10.39
CA LEU A 77 16.32 -2.07 9.12
C LEU A 77 16.54 -3.56 8.84
N ASP A 78 15.45 -4.33 8.81
CA ASP A 78 15.49 -5.72 8.40
C ASP A 78 15.73 -5.76 6.89
N CYS A 79 16.97 -6.02 6.48
CA CYS A 79 17.37 -6.17 5.08
C CYS A 79 16.92 -7.51 4.45
N SER A 80 16.00 -8.23 5.08
CA SER A 80 15.42 -9.48 4.60
C SER A 80 14.36 -9.18 3.55
N PHE A 81 14.81 -8.72 2.37
CA PHE A 81 13.97 -8.34 1.23
C PHE A 81 13.59 -9.52 0.35
#